data_AF-A0A821XT67-F1
#
_entry.id   AF-A0A821XT67-F1
#
_cell.length_a   1.000
_cell.length_b   1.000
_cell.length_c   1.000
_cell.angle_alpha   90.00
_cell.angle_beta   90.00
_cell.angle_gamma   90.00
#
_symmetry.space_group_name_H-M   'P 1'
#
loop_
_entity.id
_entity.type
_entity.pdbx_description
1 polymer ?
#
loop_
_entity_poly.entity_id
_entity_poly.type
_entity_poly.pdbx_seq_one_letter_code
_entity_poly.pdbx_strand_id
1 'polypeptide(L)'
;MEVPITEAIHGRGRKRKREPEKWKAKRAKIQRTIYRKGKNAEMIQQSTISKGIDVKPLKLRDLRNLLQKHYGEDWKELPNLVYYKNVLFNLDKEELQLLEDNGENETNVMEDETCEGVEEDVTLRI
;
A
#
# COMPACT_ATOMS: atom_id res chain seq x y z
N MET A 1 -72.93 20.52 -0.84
CA MET A 1 -72.49 20.34 0.56
C MET A 1 -71.49 21.43 0.85
N GLU A 2 -71.91 22.46 1.57
CA GLU A 2 -71.03 23.58 1.92
C GLU A 2 -70.26 23.21 3.19
N VAL A 3 -68.93 23.33 3.14
CA VAL A 3 -68.04 23.02 4.26
C VAL A 3 -67.80 24.30 5.05
N PRO A 4 -68.10 24.34 6.37
CA PRO A 4 -67.87 25.54 7.17
C PRO A 4 -66.37 25.80 7.33
N ILE A 5 -65.96 27.04 7.02
CA ILE A 5 -64.58 27.51 7.20
C ILE A 5 -64.41 27.84 8.70
N THR A 6 -63.63 27.05 9.41
CA THR A 6 -63.25 27.37 10.79
C THR A 6 -62.14 28.42 10.81
N GLU A 7 -62.36 29.51 11.55
CA GLU A 7 -61.37 30.58 11.72
C GLU A 7 -60.06 30.06 12.34
N ALA A 8 -58.93 30.53 11.81
CA ALA A 8 -57.62 30.16 12.30
C ALA A 8 -57.41 30.70 13.73
N ILE A 9 -57.18 29.80 14.68
CA ILE A 9 -56.81 30.14 16.05
C ILE A 9 -55.43 30.80 15.99
N HIS A 10 -55.41 32.12 16.18
CA HIS A 10 -54.18 32.93 16.25
C HIS A 10 -53.46 32.60 17.56
N GLY A 11 -52.72 31.48 17.57
CA GLY A 11 -51.87 31.09 18.67
C GLY A 11 -50.81 32.18 18.90
N ARG A 12 -50.91 32.90 20.03
CA ARG A 12 -49.88 33.86 20.46
C ARG A 12 -48.54 33.13 20.54
N GLY A 13 -47.69 33.29 19.54
CA GLY A 13 -46.34 32.73 19.53
C GLY A 13 -45.58 33.27 20.73
N ARG A 14 -45.42 32.46 21.78
CA ARG A 14 -44.56 32.80 22.92
C ARG A 14 -43.15 32.97 22.39
N LYS A 15 -42.69 34.21 22.24
CA LYS A 15 -41.29 34.52 21.94
C LYS A 15 -40.45 34.00 23.11
N ARG A 16 -39.81 32.85 22.93
CA ARG A 16 -38.82 32.34 23.89
C ARG A 16 -37.66 33.33 23.92
N LYS A 17 -37.40 33.95 25.07
CA LYS A 17 -36.17 34.72 25.26
C LYS A 17 -34.99 33.75 25.09
N ARG A 18 -34.07 34.07 24.18
CA ARG A 18 -32.82 33.31 24.05
C ARG A 18 -31.96 33.66 25.26
N GLU A 19 -31.58 32.65 26.03
CA GLU A 19 -30.62 32.77 27.13
C GLU A 19 -29.27 32.21 26.67
N PRO A 20 -28.40 33.03 26.05
CA PRO A 20 -27.16 32.56 25.42
C PRO A 20 -26.19 31.95 26.43
N GLU A 21 -26.17 32.46 27.66
CA GLU A 21 -25.32 31.96 28.75
C GLU A 21 -25.65 30.50 29.09
N LYS A 22 -26.93 30.12 29.15
CA LYS A 22 -27.33 28.73 29.38
C LYS A 22 -26.89 27.81 28.24
N TRP A 23 -26.96 28.27 26.99
CA TRP A 23 -26.49 27.51 25.83
C TRP A 23 -24.98 27.29 25.86
N LYS A 24 -24.18 28.33 26.15
CA LYS A 24 -22.71 28.22 26.29
C LYS A 24 -22.34 27.23 27.38
N ALA A 25 -22.93 27.35 28.56
CA ALA A 25 -22.68 26.44 29.68
C ALA A 25 -23.05 24.99 29.32
N LYS A 26 -24.15 24.77 28.60
CA LYS A 26 -24.55 23.44 28.13
C LYS A 26 -23.56 22.87 27.11
N ARG A 27 -23.04 23.72 26.22
CA ARG A 27 -22.08 23.33 25.17
C ARG A 27 -20.68 23.03 25.74
N ALA A 28 -20.27 23.73 26.79
CA ALA A 28 -19.00 23.49 27.48
C ALA A 28 -18.98 22.15 28.25
N LYS A 29 -20.14 21.71 28.75
CA LYS A 29 -20.29 20.40 29.43
C LYS A 29 -20.20 19.19 28.48
N ILE A 30 -20.29 19.39 27.17
CA ILE A 30 -20.24 18.32 26.18
C ILE A 30 -18.76 18.03 25.88
N GLN A 31 -18.27 16.86 26.28
CA GLN A 31 -16.96 16.37 25.84
C GLN A 31 -16.97 16.22 24.32
N ARG A 32 -15.93 16.78 23.68
CA ARG A 32 -15.73 16.67 22.24
C ARG A 32 -14.97 15.38 21.97
N THR A 33 -15.55 14.50 21.17
CA THR A 33 -14.89 13.30 20.66
C THR A 33 -14.27 13.59 19.31
N ILE A 34 -13.13 12.94 19.03
CA ILE A 34 -12.52 12.96 17.69
C ILE A 34 -13.39 12.17 16.70
N TYR A 35 -14.08 11.15 17.20
CA TYR A 35 -14.94 10.29 16.40
C TYR A 35 -16.27 10.94 16.04
N ARG A 36 -16.79 10.58 14.86
CA ARG A 36 -18.15 10.91 14.42
C ARG A 36 -19.17 10.33 15.40
N LYS A 37 -20.32 11.00 15.57
CA LYS A 37 -21.40 10.53 16.45
C LYS A 37 -21.79 9.07 16.15
N GLY A 38 -21.74 8.22 17.18
CA GLY A 38 -22.05 6.79 17.06
C GLY A 38 -20.93 5.93 16.47
N LYS A 39 -19.73 6.48 16.28
CA LYS A 39 -18.52 5.73 15.90
C LYS A 39 -17.55 5.71 17.07
N ASN A 40 -16.97 4.55 17.31
CA ASN A 40 -15.98 4.32 18.37
C ASN A 40 -14.72 3.70 17.78
N ALA A 41 -13.62 3.73 18.54
CA ALA A 41 -12.33 3.14 18.14
C ALA A 41 -12.44 1.65 17.79
N GLU A 42 -13.26 0.91 18.53
CA GLU A 42 -13.49 -0.53 18.36
C GLU A 42 -14.11 -0.91 17.01
N MET A 43 -14.70 0.06 16.29
CA MET A 43 -15.23 -0.17 14.95
C MET A 43 -14.13 -0.22 13.88
N ILE A 44 -12.90 0.17 14.22
CA ILE A 44 -11.75 0.08 13.32
C ILE A 44 -11.13 -1.31 13.48
N GLN A 45 -11.38 -2.17 12.50
CA GLN A 45 -10.79 -3.50 12.45
C GLN A 45 -9.60 -3.50 11.50
N GLN A 46 -8.50 -4.13 11.93
CA GLN A 46 -7.38 -4.41 11.05
C GLN A 46 -7.83 -5.47 10.04
N SER A 47 -7.49 -5.26 8.77
CA SER A 47 -7.68 -6.26 7.73
C SER A 47 -6.33 -6.79 7.28
N THR A 48 -6.23 -8.11 7.16
CA THR A 48 -5.06 -8.76 6.57
C THR A 48 -5.11 -8.53 5.07
N ILE A 49 -4.10 -7.83 4.53
CA ILE A 49 -3.94 -7.64 3.10
C ILE A 49 -3.19 -8.86 2.56
N SER A 50 -3.74 -9.51 1.52
CA SER A 50 -3.03 -10.58 0.83
C SER A 50 -1.76 -10.02 0.18
N LYS A 51 -0.66 -10.77 0.28
CA LYS A 51 0.55 -10.46 -0.50
C LYS A 51 0.15 -10.61 -1.97
N GLY A 52 0.19 -9.52 -2.73
CA GLY A 52 -0.50 -9.44 -4.02
C GLY A 52 0.12 -10.26 -5.15
N ILE A 53 1.35 -10.76 -4.99
CA ILE A 53 2.05 -11.51 -6.03
C ILE A 53 2.84 -12.64 -5.37
N ASP A 54 2.43 -13.88 -5.66
CA ASP A 54 3.28 -15.04 -5.41
C ASP A 54 4.43 -15.02 -6.42
N VAL A 55 5.66 -15.00 -5.90
CA VAL A 55 6.85 -14.94 -6.73
C VAL A 55 7.04 -16.30 -7.39
N LYS A 56 7.15 -16.31 -8.73
CA LYS A 56 7.44 -17.54 -9.47
C LYS A 56 8.73 -18.18 -8.94
N PRO A 57 8.77 -19.49 -8.70
CA PRO A 57 9.93 -20.15 -8.11
C PRO A 57 11.20 -20.06 -8.96
N LEU A 58 11.05 -20.00 -10.30
CA LEU A 58 12.16 -19.72 -11.23
C LEU A 58 12.90 -18.42 -10.88
N LYS A 59 12.16 -17.35 -10.52
CA LYS A 59 12.76 -16.07 -10.16
C LYS A 59 13.51 -16.13 -8.83
N LEU A 60 13.08 -16.99 -7.91
CA LEU A 60 13.77 -17.21 -6.65
C LEU A 60 15.08 -17.97 -6.85
N ARG A 61 15.10 -18.93 -7.80
CA ARG A 61 16.32 -19.61 -8.23
C ARG A 61 17.32 -18.63 -8.83
N ASP A 62 16.87 -17.78 -9.76
CA ASP A 62 17.71 -16.74 -10.36
C ASP A 62 18.28 -15.80 -9.29
N LEU A 63 17.44 -15.39 -8.35
CA LEU A 63 17.84 -14.51 -7.25
C LEU A 63 18.88 -15.19 -6.33
N ARG A 64 18.72 -16.47 -6.01
CA ARG A 64 19.71 -17.25 -5.25
C ARG A 64 21.04 -17.33 -5.99
N ASN A 65 21.01 -17.63 -7.30
CA ASN A 65 22.20 -17.70 -8.14
C ASN A 65 22.90 -16.34 -8.24
N LEU A 66 22.13 -15.26 -8.37
CA LEU A 66 22.63 -13.89 -8.41
C LEU A 66 23.34 -13.54 -7.09
N LEU A 67 22.71 -13.81 -5.95
CA LEU A 67 23.29 -13.52 -4.64
C LEU A 67 24.57 -14.33 -4.40
N GLN A 68 24.56 -15.62 -4.76
CA GLN A 68 25.74 -16.47 -4.63
C GLN A 68 26.88 -15.99 -5.54
N LYS A 69 26.58 -15.54 -6.76
CA LYS A 69 27.58 -15.05 -7.72
C LYS A 69 28.22 -13.72 -7.29
N HIS A 70 27.44 -12.79 -6.73
CA HIS A 70 27.93 -11.45 -6.38
C HIS A 70 28.50 -11.34 -4.96
N TYR A 71 27.99 -12.11 -4.01
CA TYR A 71 28.36 -12.00 -2.59
C TYR A 71 29.07 -13.24 -2.03
N GLY A 72 29.26 -14.28 -2.84
CA GLY A 72 29.85 -15.54 -2.41
C GLY A 72 28.86 -16.43 -1.65
N GLU A 73 29.36 -17.52 -1.06
CA GLU A 73 28.53 -18.52 -0.36
C GLU A 73 27.98 -18.00 0.99
N ASP A 74 28.69 -17.04 1.60
CA ASP A 74 28.39 -16.43 2.90
C ASP A 74 27.40 -15.26 2.81
N TRP A 75 26.75 -15.06 1.66
CA TRP A 75 25.76 -13.99 1.47
C TRP A 75 24.62 -14.03 2.51
N LYS A 76 24.37 -15.20 3.09
CA LYS A 76 23.37 -15.41 4.16
C LYS A 76 23.76 -14.78 5.49
N GLU A 77 25.01 -14.42 5.70
CA GLU A 77 25.46 -13.79 6.94
C GLU A 77 25.36 -12.26 6.86
N LEU A 78 25.35 -11.72 5.65
CA LEU A 78 25.37 -10.28 5.44
C LEU A 78 24.06 -9.61 5.92
N PRO A 79 24.13 -8.54 6.73
CA PRO A 79 22.95 -7.89 7.31
C PRO A 79 22.17 -7.05 6.29
N ASN A 80 22.82 -6.58 5.22
CA ASN A 80 22.19 -5.83 4.13
C ASN A 80 21.28 -6.71 3.24
N LEU A 81 21.40 -8.03 3.29
CA LEU A 81 20.62 -8.97 2.47
C LEU A 81 19.42 -9.59 3.20
N VAL A 82 19.04 -9.09 4.38
CA VAL A 82 17.93 -9.62 5.21
C VAL A 82 16.60 -9.69 4.44
N TYR A 83 16.32 -8.72 3.57
CA TYR A 83 15.12 -8.76 2.72
C TYR A 83 15.07 -10.03 1.87
N TYR A 84 16.15 -10.35 1.17
CA TYR A 84 16.22 -11.51 0.28
C TYR A 84 16.19 -12.83 1.04
N LYS A 85 16.75 -12.86 2.25
CA LYS A 85 16.58 -13.99 3.18
C LYS A 85 15.10 -14.22 3.42
N ASN A 86 14.36 -13.18 3.82
CA ASN A 86 12.93 -13.31 4.10
C ASN A 86 12.13 -13.73 2.86
N VAL A 87 12.50 -13.24 1.66
CA VAL A 87 11.86 -13.67 0.41
C VAL A 87 12.09 -15.16 0.14
N LEU A 88 13.30 -15.67 0.37
CA LEU A 88 13.67 -17.07 0.11
C LEU A 88 13.20 -18.04 1.21
N PHE A 89 13.18 -17.63 2.48
CA PHE A 89 12.75 -18.47 3.61
C PHE A 89 11.23 -18.62 3.74
N ASN A 90 10.45 -17.76 3.08
CA ASN A 90 8.99 -17.89 3.04
C ASN A 90 8.50 -18.98 2.07
N LEU A 91 9.39 -19.63 1.31
CA LEU A 91 9.07 -20.80 0.49
C LEU A 91 9.74 -22.05 1.06
N ASP A 92 8.98 -23.14 1.11
CA ASP A 92 9.49 -24.41 1.59
C ASP A 92 10.58 -24.93 0.66
N LYS A 93 11.70 -25.35 1.26
CA LYS A 93 12.91 -25.81 0.58
C LYS A 93 12.64 -26.97 -0.39
N GLU A 94 11.57 -27.72 -0.16
CA GLU A 94 11.10 -28.86 -0.94
C GLU A 94 10.54 -28.45 -2.32
N GLU A 95 9.91 -27.27 -2.41
CA GLU A 95 9.30 -26.77 -3.65
C GLU A 95 10.34 -26.23 -4.64
N LEU A 96 11.45 -25.71 -4.13
CA LEU A 96 12.58 -25.26 -4.93
C LEU A 96 13.35 -26.42 -5.57
N GLN A 97 13.39 -27.59 -4.91
CA GLN A 97 14.19 -28.74 -5.34
C GLN A 97 13.52 -29.53 -6.46
N LEU A 98 12.18 -29.64 -6.45
CA LEU A 98 11.40 -30.29 -7.51
C LEU A 98 11.48 -29.60 -8.88
N LEU A 99 11.89 -28.33 -8.91
CA LEU A 99 12.04 -27.54 -10.14
C LEU A 99 13.46 -27.57 -10.71
N GLU A 100 14.43 -28.15 -10.00
CA GLU A 100 15.79 -28.36 -10.51
C GLU A 100 15.80 -29.39 -11.65
N ASP A 101 14.87 -30.35 -11.65
CA ASP A 101 14.81 -31.44 -12.61
C ASP A 101 14.10 -31.09 -13.94
N ASN A 102 13.39 -29.96 -14.04
CA ASN A 102 12.53 -29.63 -15.19
C ASN A 102 12.97 -28.39 -16.00
N GLY A 103 14.21 -27.91 -15.84
CA GLY A 103 14.64 -26.60 -16.35
C GLY A 103 15.62 -26.64 -17.53
N GLU A 104 15.28 -27.30 -18.64
CA GLU A 104 15.95 -27.05 -19.92
C GLU A 104 15.23 -25.91 -20.68
N ASN A 105 16.05 -24.95 -21.14
CA ASN A 105 15.81 -24.00 -22.24
C ASN A 105 14.93 -22.77 -21.98
N GLU A 106 15.59 -21.64 -21.69
CA GLU A 106 15.28 -20.36 -22.34
C GLU A 106 16.53 -19.45 -22.25
N THR A 107 17.50 -19.73 -23.13
CA THR A 107 18.61 -18.81 -23.42
C THR A 107 18.05 -17.61 -24.17
N ASN A 108 17.67 -16.56 -23.43
CA ASN A 108 17.44 -15.26 -24.03
C ASN A 108 18.80 -14.61 -24.33
N VAL A 109 19.37 -15.00 -25.47
CA VAL A 109 20.54 -14.35 -26.08
C VAL A 109 20.10 -12.96 -26.48
N MET A 110 20.42 -11.95 -25.67
CA MET A 110 20.31 -10.56 -26.06
C MET A 110 21.53 -10.27 -26.93
N GLU A 111 21.33 -10.25 -28.24
CA GLU A 111 22.39 -9.93 -29.22
C GLU A 111 22.87 -8.49 -28.99
N ASP A 112 24.18 -8.34 -28.86
CA ASP A 112 24.92 -7.08 -28.74
C ASP A 112 24.63 -6.16 -29.94
N GLU A 113 23.98 -5.02 -29.71
CA GLU A 113 24.09 -3.88 -30.62
C GLU A 113 25.42 -3.18 -30.37
N THR A 114 26.42 -3.52 -31.17
CA THR A 114 27.69 -2.80 -31.27
C THR A 114 27.42 -1.35 -31.64
N CYS A 115 27.69 -0.43 -30.71
CA CYS A 115 27.71 1.00 -30.95
C CYS A 115 28.97 1.34 -31.76
N GLU A 116 28.84 1.52 -33.08
CA GLU A 116 29.91 2.02 -33.94
C GLU A 116 30.19 3.49 -33.58
N GLY A 117 31.35 3.74 -32.97
CA GLY A 117 31.87 5.07 -32.75
C GLY A 117 32.29 5.70 -34.08
N VAL A 118 31.65 6.80 -34.45
CA VAL A 118 32.05 7.64 -35.58
C VAL A 118 33.34 8.36 -35.17
N GLU A 119 34.45 8.06 -35.86
CA GLU A 119 35.68 8.83 -35.75
C GLU A 119 35.47 10.21 -36.41
N GLU A 120 35.47 11.27 -35.62
CA GLU A 120 35.58 12.63 -36.15
C GLU A 120 37.06 13.05 -36.17
N ASP A 121 37.63 13.04 -37.37
CA ASP A 121 38.90 13.65 -37.73
C ASP A 121 38.89 15.16 -37.44
N VAL A 122 39.41 15.58 -36.29
CA VAL A 122 39.73 16.99 -36.05
C VAL A 122 41.12 17.26 -36.65
N THR A 123 41.15 17.66 -37.92
CA THR A 123 42.34 18.28 -38.52
C THR A 123 42.66 19.60 -37.81
N LEU A 124 43.63 19.60 -36.90
CA LEU A 124 44.23 20.82 -36.37
C LEU A 124 45.11 21.45 -37.46
N ARG A 125 44.56 22.44 -38.16
CA ARG A 125 45.34 23.51 -38.80
C ARG A 125 45.22 24.74 -37.92
N ILE A 126 46.31 25.11 -37.25
CA ILE A 126 46.92 26.45 -37.13
C ILE A 126 48.23 26.28 -36.38
#